data_AF-A0A7S2VNG3-F1
#
_entry.id   AF-A0A7S2VNG3-F1
#
_cell.length_a   1.000
_cell.length_b   1.000
_cell.length_c   1.000
_cell.angle_alpha   90.00
_cell.angle_beta   90.00
_cell.angle_gamma   90.00
#
_symmetry.space_group_name_H-M   'P 1'
#
loop_
_entity.id
_entity.type
_entity.pdbx_description
1 polymer ?
#
loop_
_entity_poly.entity_id
_entity_poly.type
_entity_poly.pdbx_seq_one_letter_code
_entity_poly.pdbx_strand_id
1 'polypeptide(L)'
;AVCVRRGRPSGARAWLRRSIKCYGAGVVVCALLFLKYILTLVPWSFPTSLQSFDAETGEPLWRWDMPTWHWLCAAGDERNFMWRTLYGHKRNVCLPSAMSIPIVDADGVFWIGHMDGHLYGVRDLDGDRSIDADREVCRFDAGGSFFGSGPALAEGMMAIRTCEALHVFRA
;
A
#
# COMPACT_ATOMS: atom_id res chain seq x y z
N ALA A 1 -0.66 -73.83 26.96
CA ALA A 1 -0.44 -72.54 26.26
C ALA A 1 0.29 -71.59 27.20
N VAL A 2 1.55 -71.24 26.90
CA VAL A 2 2.37 -70.36 27.76
C VAL A 2 2.02 -68.91 27.44
N CYS A 3 1.39 -68.22 28.39
CA CYS A 3 1.05 -66.81 28.27
C CYS A 3 2.31 -65.96 28.54
N VAL A 4 2.96 -65.50 27.47
CA VAL A 4 4.10 -64.58 27.57
C VAL A 4 3.57 -63.18 27.89
N ARG A 5 3.73 -62.74 29.15
CA ARG A 5 3.51 -61.34 29.54
C ARG A 5 4.53 -60.46 28.81
N ARG A 6 4.07 -59.74 27.77
CA ARG A 6 4.84 -58.64 27.18
C ARG A 6 5.04 -57.56 28.25
N GLY A 7 6.28 -57.41 28.73
CA GLY A 7 6.65 -56.38 29.67
C GLY A 7 6.31 -55.00 29.12
N ARG A 8 5.58 -54.19 29.90
CA ARG A 8 5.36 -52.77 29.59
C ARG A 8 6.72 -52.10 29.46
N PRO A 9 7.08 -51.54 28.29
CA PRO A 9 8.32 -50.77 28.18
C PRO A 9 8.24 -49.62 29.18
N SER A 10 9.29 -49.45 29.98
CA SER A 10 9.43 -48.40 30.99
C SER A 10 9.14 -47.02 30.35
N GLY A 11 7.94 -46.49 30.63
CA GLY A 11 7.29 -45.44 29.85
C GLY A 11 7.94 -44.06 29.91
N ALA A 12 8.87 -43.82 30.82
CA ALA A 12 9.47 -42.50 31.02
C ALA A 12 10.31 -42.02 29.83
N ARG A 13 11.15 -42.89 29.23
CA ARG A 13 12.01 -42.50 28.09
C ARG A 13 11.21 -42.30 26.80
N ALA A 14 10.16 -43.10 26.59
CA ALA A 14 9.29 -42.99 25.43
C ALA A 14 8.41 -41.73 25.50
N TRP A 15 7.90 -41.41 26.70
CA TRP A 15 7.13 -40.19 26.94
C TRP A 15 8.00 -38.94 26.75
N LEU A 16 9.20 -38.91 27.36
CA LEU A 16 10.13 -37.78 27.21
C LEU A 16 10.50 -37.49 25.74
N ARG A 17 10.76 -38.55 24.94
CA ARG A 17 11.04 -38.40 23.50
C ARG A 17 9.84 -37.86 22.71
N ARG A 18 8.61 -38.21 23.07
CA ARG A 18 7.40 -37.64 22.45
C ARG A 18 7.21 -36.18 22.85
N SER A 19 7.36 -35.86 24.13
CA SER A 19 7.21 -34.49 24.63
C SER A 19 8.22 -33.54 23.99
N ILE A 20 9.51 -33.93 23.87
CA ILE A 20 10.54 -33.12 23.22
C ILE A 20 10.21 -32.88 21.73
N LYS A 21 9.69 -33.89 21.02
CA LYS A 21 9.28 -33.73 19.62
C LYS A 21 8.10 -32.76 19.47
N CYS A 22 7.10 -32.84 20.35
CA CYS A 22 5.95 -31.93 20.32
C CYS A 22 6.34 -30.49 20.66
N TYR A 23 7.16 -30.28 21.70
CA TYR A 23 7.67 -28.95 22.06
C TYR A 23 8.59 -28.37 20.97
N GLY A 24 9.50 -29.19 20.42
CA GLY A 24 10.38 -28.76 19.32
C GLY A 24 9.60 -28.33 18.08
N ALA A 25 8.56 -29.10 17.70
CA ALA A 25 7.68 -28.72 16.59
C ALA A 25 6.92 -27.41 16.87
N GLY A 26 6.42 -27.22 18.10
CA GLY A 26 5.74 -25.98 18.50
C GLY A 26 6.64 -24.75 18.42
N VAL A 27 7.87 -24.85 18.93
CA VAL A 27 8.86 -23.75 18.87
C VAL A 27 9.22 -23.41 17.43
N VAL A 28 9.39 -24.41 16.56
CA VAL A 28 9.67 -24.17 15.12
C VAL A 28 8.51 -23.46 14.46
N VAL A 29 7.26 -23.86 14.72
CA VAL A 29 6.08 -23.18 14.16
C VAL A 29 5.99 -21.73 14.64
N CYS A 30 6.18 -21.48 15.94
CA CYS A 30 6.20 -20.11 16.48
C CYS A 30 7.34 -19.28 15.86
N ALA A 31 8.53 -19.84 15.72
CA ALA A 31 9.67 -19.16 15.11
C ALA A 31 9.43 -18.84 13.63
N LEU A 32 8.80 -19.74 12.86
CA LEU A 32 8.45 -19.49 11.46
C LEU A 32 7.36 -18.41 11.31
N LEU A 33 6.35 -18.41 12.19
CA LEU A 33 5.34 -17.35 12.22
C LEU A 33 5.95 -16.00 12.61
N PHE A 34 6.84 -15.99 13.58
CA PHE A 34 7.57 -14.79 14.02
C PHE A 34 8.54 -14.29 12.95
N LEU A 35 9.25 -15.18 12.25
CA LEU A 35 10.12 -14.83 11.13
C LEU A 35 9.32 -14.27 9.97
N LYS A 36 8.16 -14.86 9.64
CA LYS A 36 7.23 -14.29 8.65
C LYS A 36 6.78 -12.88 9.07
N TYR A 37 6.47 -12.69 10.35
CA TYR A 37 6.11 -11.38 10.91
C TYR A 37 7.28 -10.38 10.84
N ILE A 38 8.51 -10.79 11.16
CA ILE A 38 9.71 -9.97 11.01
C ILE A 38 10.00 -9.62 9.55
N LEU A 39 9.81 -10.56 8.62
CA LEU A 39 9.97 -10.30 7.20
C LEU A 39 8.88 -9.34 6.68
N THR A 40 7.71 -9.27 7.31
CA THR A 40 6.74 -8.19 7.06
C THR A 40 7.09 -6.86 7.74
N LEU A 41 8.04 -6.83 8.68
CA LEU A 41 8.60 -5.60 9.27
C LEU A 41 9.74 -5.01 8.44
N VAL A 42 10.24 -5.71 7.41
CA VAL A 42 11.13 -5.10 6.41
C VAL A 42 10.30 -4.02 5.70
N PRO A 43 10.71 -2.73 5.73
CA PRO A 43 9.94 -1.68 5.07
C PRO A 43 9.87 -2.00 3.58
N TRP A 44 8.65 -2.22 3.09
CA TRP A 44 8.41 -2.44 1.68
C TRP A 44 8.48 -1.07 1.01
N SER A 45 9.53 -0.80 0.26
CA SER A 45 9.64 0.44 -0.51
C SER A 45 8.97 0.24 -1.87
N PHE A 46 7.89 0.96 -2.09
CA PHE A 46 7.21 1.04 -3.38
C PHE A 46 7.51 2.40 -4.01
N PRO A 47 8.61 2.52 -4.76
CA PRO A 47 8.90 3.76 -5.48
C PRO A 47 7.88 3.95 -6.61
N THR A 48 7.37 5.16 -6.73
CA THR A 48 6.45 5.59 -7.79
C THR A 48 7.03 6.82 -8.47
N SER A 49 6.68 7.03 -9.74
CA SER A 49 7.16 8.18 -10.50
C SER A 49 6.14 8.59 -11.54
N LEU A 50 6.01 9.90 -11.73
CA LEU A 50 5.28 10.49 -12.83
C LEU A 50 6.26 10.81 -13.96
N GLN A 51 5.88 10.49 -15.19
CA GLN A 51 6.72 10.72 -16.37
C GLN A 51 5.86 11.31 -17.47
N SER A 52 6.43 12.28 -18.18
CA SER A 52 5.83 12.88 -19.37
C SER A 52 6.68 12.58 -20.58
N PHE A 53 6.02 12.38 -21.71
CA PHE A 53 6.63 12.07 -23.00
C PHE A 53 6.01 12.97 -24.07
N ASP A 54 6.82 13.32 -25.05
CA ASP A 54 6.33 13.97 -26.25
C ASP A 54 5.43 13.01 -27.03
N ALA A 55 4.22 13.45 -27.37
CA ALA A 55 3.20 12.57 -27.93
C ALA A 55 3.48 12.17 -29.39
N GLU A 56 4.28 12.96 -30.12
CA GLU A 56 4.59 12.71 -31.53
C GLU A 56 5.82 11.81 -31.67
N THR A 57 6.84 12.05 -30.85
CA THR A 57 8.16 11.42 -30.93
C THR A 57 8.36 10.31 -29.91
N GLY A 58 7.63 10.33 -28.78
CA GLY A 58 7.84 9.45 -27.64
C GLY A 58 9.07 9.80 -26.81
N GLU A 59 9.74 10.92 -27.06
CA GLU A 59 10.90 11.36 -26.27
C GLU A 59 10.48 11.72 -24.84
N PRO A 60 11.27 11.32 -23.81
CA PRO A 60 10.98 11.71 -22.44
C PRO A 60 11.14 13.23 -22.30
N LEU A 61 10.11 13.88 -21.75
CA LEU A 61 10.14 15.30 -21.43
C LEU A 61 10.71 15.49 -20.03
N TRP A 62 10.02 15.00 -19.01
CA TRP A 62 10.46 15.10 -17.63
C TRP A 62 10.03 13.87 -16.82
N ARG A 63 10.69 13.67 -15.69
CA ARG A 63 10.38 12.64 -14.70
C ARG A 63 10.39 13.27 -13.33
N TRP A 64 9.37 12.95 -12.54
CA TRP A 64 9.31 13.30 -11.13
C TRP A 64 9.13 12.03 -10.30
N ASP A 65 10.09 11.78 -9.40
CA ASP A 65 9.99 10.69 -8.45
C ASP A 65 9.11 11.11 -7.26
N MET A 66 8.01 10.39 -7.09
CA MET A 66 7.01 10.67 -6.07
C MET A 66 7.47 10.13 -4.71
N PRO A 67 6.83 10.57 -3.60
CA PRO A 67 7.12 10.02 -2.29
C PRO A 67 7.02 8.49 -2.28
N THR A 68 8.10 7.84 -1.83
CA THR A 68 8.12 6.38 -1.72
C THR A 68 7.10 5.93 -0.68
N TRP A 69 6.26 4.98 -1.05
CA TRP A 69 5.30 4.39 -0.12
C TRP A 69 5.94 3.24 0.64
N HIS A 70 5.75 3.23 1.96
CA HIS A 70 6.38 2.25 2.86
C HIS A 70 5.39 1.31 3.56
N TRP A 71 4.10 1.48 3.30
CA TRP A 71 3.06 0.77 4.05
C TRP A 71 2.43 -0.36 3.24
N LEU A 72 1.90 -1.36 3.96
CA LEU A 72 1.27 -2.55 3.36
C LEU A 72 -0.09 -2.27 2.74
N CYS A 73 -0.75 -1.19 3.16
CA CYS A 73 -2.05 -0.76 2.66
C CYS A 73 -1.91 0.69 2.21
N ALA A 74 -2.84 1.17 1.38
CA ALA A 74 -2.88 2.57 0.99
C ALA A 74 -3.42 3.45 2.13
N ALA A 75 -3.17 4.75 2.03
CA ALA A 75 -3.70 5.74 2.96
C ALA A 75 -5.22 5.63 3.10
N GLY A 76 -5.72 5.80 4.32
CA GLY A 76 -7.13 5.61 4.67
C GLY A 76 -7.52 4.17 4.99
N ASP A 77 -6.98 3.16 4.30
CA ASP A 77 -7.16 1.75 4.66
C ASP A 77 -6.32 1.36 5.88
N GLU A 78 -5.13 1.94 6.01
CA GLU A 78 -4.20 1.71 7.13
C GLU A 78 -4.77 2.12 8.50
N ARG A 79 -5.47 3.26 8.57
CA ARG A 79 -5.82 3.94 9.84
C ARG A 79 -6.75 3.10 10.72
N ASN A 80 -7.36 2.06 10.17
CA ASN A 80 -8.21 1.14 10.91
C ASN A 80 -8.10 -0.29 10.37
N PHE A 81 -6.97 -0.66 9.75
CA PHE A 81 -6.84 -1.95 9.05
C PHE A 81 -7.25 -3.14 9.94
N MET A 82 -6.72 -3.19 11.17
CA MET A 82 -7.06 -4.24 12.13
C MET A 82 -8.52 -4.18 12.58
N TRP A 83 -9.06 -2.99 12.85
CA TRP A 83 -10.45 -2.83 13.26
C TRP A 83 -11.43 -3.23 12.14
N ARG A 84 -11.16 -2.80 10.90
CA ARG A 84 -11.93 -3.14 9.69
C ARG A 84 -11.88 -4.64 9.40
N THR A 85 -10.73 -5.28 9.62
CA THR A 85 -10.57 -6.73 9.40
C THR A 85 -11.29 -7.56 10.46
N LEU A 86 -11.24 -7.15 11.73
CA LEU A 86 -11.79 -7.94 12.84
C LEU A 86 -13.27 -7.70 13.13
N TYR A 87 -13.78 -6.47 12.91
CA TYR A 87 -15.12 -6.05 13.30
C TYR A 87 -15.94 -5.53 12.10
N GLY A 88 -15.56 -5.95 10.89
CA GLY A 88 -15.90 -5.39 9.57
C GLY A 88 -17.38 -5.33 9.18
N HIS A 89 -18.18 -4.56 9.90
CA HIS A 89 -19.63 -4.45 9.61
C HIS A 89 -20.05 -3.12 9.00
N LYS A 90 -19.18 -2.10 8.97
CA LYS A 90 -19.56 -0.77 8.50
C LYS A 90 -18.80 -0.27 7.28
N ARG A 91 -17.58 -0.74 7.04
CA ARG A 91 -16.75 -0.32 5.92
C ARG A 91 -15.64 -1.34 5.65
N ASN A 92 -15.60 -1.88 4.44
CA ASN A 92 -14.55 -2.81 4.00
C ASN A 92 -13.28 -2.05 3.61
N VAL A 93 -12.16 -2.77 3.54
CA VAL A 93 -10.90 -2.29 2.95
C VAL A 93 -11.14 -1.98 1.47
N CYS A 94 -10.72 -0.80 1.02
CA CYS A 94 -11.00 -0.31 -0.34
C CYS A 94 -10.09 -0.95 -1.40
N LEU A 95 -8.85 -1.29 -1.03
CA LEU A 95 -7.83 -1.87 -1.92
C LEU A 95 -7.65 -1.04 -3.21
N PRO A 96 -7.34 0.26 -3.11
CA PRO A 96 -7.16 1.12 -4.27
C PRO A 96 -5.91 0.75 -5.08
N SER A 97 -5.87 1.21 -6.33
CA SER A 97 -4.64 1.22 -7.13
C SER A 97 -3.59 2.15 -6.52
N ALA A 98 -2.33 1.99 -6.92
CA ALA A 98 -1.24 2.87 -6.46
C ALA A 98 -1.45 4.33 -6.88
N MET A 99 -2.18 4.53 -7.98
CA MET A 99 -2.40 5.82 -8.66
C MET A 99 -3.82 5.89 -9.22
N SER A 100 -4.37 7.11 -9.29
CA SER A 100 -5.58 7.39 -10.07
C SER A 100 -5.24 7.56 -11.57
N ILE A 101 -6.26 7.64 -12.41
CA ILE A 101 -6.08 8.13 -13.79
C ILE A 101 -5.67 9.61 -13.72
N PRO A 102 -4.60 10.04 -14.41
CA PRO A 102 -4.21 11.45 -14.45
C PRO A 102 -5.12 12.26 -15.38
N ILE A 103 -5.21 13.57 -15.13
CA ILE A 103 -5.82 14.54 -16.06
C ILE A 103 -4.91 15.77 -16.19
N VAL A 104 -4.96 16.45 -17.33
CA VAL A 104 -4.27 17.72 -17.57
C VAL A 104 -5.30 18.83 -17.67
N ASP A 105 -5.11 19.92 -16.94
CA ASP A 105 -6.00 21.09 -17.02
C ASP A 105 -5.61 22.07 -18.15
N ALA A 106 -6.37 23.15 -18.29
CA ALA A 106 -6.14 24.17 -19.33
C ALA A 106 -4.82 24.94 -19.14
N ASP A 107 -4.29 24.96 -17.93
CA ASP A 107 -2.98 25.56 -17.63
C ASP A 107 -1.84 24.57 -17.87
N GLY A 108 -2.12 23.31 -18.19
CA GLY A 108 -1.10 22.28 -18.40
C GLY A 108 -0.61 21.64 -17.10
N VAL A 109 -1.36 21.77 -15.99
CA VAL A 109 -1.05 21.08 -14.74
C VAL A 109 -1.56 19.65 -14.81
N PHE A 110 -0.67 18.70 -14.51
CA PHE A 110 -0.98 17.28 -14.41
C PHE A 110 -1.49 16.96 -13.01
N TRP A 111 -2.76 16.57 -12.91
CA TRP A 111 -3.41 16.19 -11.66
C TRP A 111 -3.50 14.67 -11.53
N ILE A 112 -2.98 14.13 -10.42
CA ILE A 112 -2.99 12.69 -10.15
C ILE A 112 -3.12 12.41 -8.65
N GLY A 113 -4.00 11.48 -8.29
CA GLY A 113 -4.12 10.95 -6.94
C GLY A 113 -3.15 9.81 -6.71
N HIS A 114 -2.50 9.78 -5.56
CA HIS A 114 -1.54 8.75 -5.16
C HIS A 114 -2.02 7.91 -3.97
N MET A 115 -1.47 6.72 -3.81
CA MET A 115 -1.81 5.82 -2.71
C MET A 115 -1.46 6.34 -1.31
N ASP A 116 -0.63 7.38 -1.22
CA ASP A 116 -0.36 8.09 0.04
C ASP A 116 -1.50 9.01 0.49
N GLY A 117 -2.60 9.08 -0.27
CA GLY A 117 -3.77 9.89 0.06
C GLY A 117 -3.68 11.34 -0.37
N HIS A 118 -2.65 11.72 -1.14
CA HIS A 118 -2.50 13.07 -1.67
C HIS A 118 -2.93 13.15 -3.14
N LEU A 119 -3.62 14.24 -3.49
CA LEU A 119 -3.73 14.71 -4.86
C LEU A 119 -2.49 15.55 -5.15
N TYR A 120 -1.79 15.24 -6.23
CA TYR A 120 -0.64 15.99 -6.73
C TYR A 120 -1.02 16.75 -8.00
N GLY A 121 -0.65 18.03 -8.08
CA GLY A 121 -0.65 18.81 -9.31
C GLY A 121 0.79 19.14 -9.69
N VAL A 122 1.21 18.73 -10.89
CA VAL A 122 2.61 18.82 -11.35
C VAL A 122 2.69 19.58 -12.66
N ARG A 123 3.61 20.54 -12.77
CA ARG A 123 3.86 21.27 -14.01
C ARG A 123 5.30 21.80 -14.05
N ASP A 124 6.01 21.48 -15.12
CA ASP A 124 7.28 22.13 -15.48
C ASP A 124 6.98 23.61 -15.84
N LEU A 125 7.27 24.51 -14.90
CA LEU A 125 6.92 25.93 -14.95
C LEU A 125 7.97 26.75 -15.71
N ASP A 126 9.24 26.35 -15.64
CA ASP A 126 10.34 27.06 -16.29
C ASP A 126 10.81 26.42 -17.60
N GLY A 127 10.30 25.24 -17.93
CA GLY A 127 10.54 24.53 -19.18
C GLY A 127 11.91 23.86 -19.24
N ASP A 128 12.56 23.64 -18.09
CA ASP A 128 13.90 23.07 -18.01
C ASP A 128 13.93 21.54 -18.09
N ARG A 129 12.74 20.90 -18.21
CA ARG A 129 12.57 19.44 -18.29
C ARG A 129 12.92 18.69 -17.00
N SER A 130 13.02 19.39 -15.90
CA SER A 130 13.14 18.87 -14.54
C SER A 130 11.91 19.30 -13.74
N ILE A 131 11.58 18.55 -12.68
CA ILE A 131 10.49 18.93 -11.78
C ILE A 131 11.07 19.25 -10.40
N ASP A 132 11.01 20.52 -10.00
CA ASP A 132 11.33 21.00 -8.66
C ASP A 132 10.12 20.80 -7.73
N ALA A 133 10.22 19.81 -6.84
CA ALA A 133 9.14 19.45 -5.91
C ALA A 133 8.68 20.61 -5.00
N ASP A 134 9.52 21.62 -4.74
CA ASP A 134 9.16 22.73 -3.86
C ASP A 134 8.41 23.85 -4.59
N ARG A 135 8.51 23.92 -5.92
CA ARG A 135 7.97 25.02 -6.74
C ARG A 135 6.94 24.58 -7.77
N GLU A 136 7.07 23.36 -8.28
CA GLU A 136 6.36 22.84 -9.46
C GLU A 136 5.40 21.71 -9.12
N VAL A 137 5.35 21.33 -7.84
CA VAL A 137 4.42 20.34 -7.30
C VAL A 137 3.57 20.99 -6.22
N CYS A 138 2.26 20.96 -6.43
CA CYS A 138 1.29 21.25 -5.38
C CYS A 138 0.66 19.95 -4.88
N ARG A 139 0.28 19.91 -3.61
CA ARG A 139 -0.33 18.73 -2.99
C ARG A 139 -1.52 19.09 -2.12
N PHE A 140 -2.52 18.22 -2.12
CA PHE A 140 -3.69 18.29 -1.25
C PHE A 140 -3.88 16.95 -0.54
N ASP A 141 -3.87 16.96 0.80
CA ASP A 141 -4.18 15.77 1.61
C ASP A 141 -5.69 15.50 1.57
N ALA A 142 -6.07 14.42 0.90
CA ALA A 142 -7.46 14.00 0.75
C ALA A 142 -7.90 13.01 1.86
N GLY A 143 -7.00 12.66 2.78
CA GLY A 143 -7.27 11.80 3.93
C GLY A 143 -7.48 10.31 3.61
N GLY A 144 -7.36 9.93 2.34
CA GLY A 144 -7.51 8.56 1.87
C GLY A 144 -7.07 8.41 0.42
N SER A 145 -6.66 7.19 0.06
CA SER A 145 -6.19 6.88 -1.29
C SER A 145 -7.30 6.93 -2.34
N PHE A 146 -6.89 7.09 -3.59
CA PHE A 146 -7.73 7.27 -4.76
C PHE A 146 -8.03 5.91 -5.39
N PHE A 147 -9.31 5.66 -5.66
CA PHE A 147 -9.67 4.56 -6.53
C PHE A 147 -9.31 4.92 -7.99
N GLY A 148 -9.35 3.96 -8.92
CA GLY A 148 -8.95 4.21 -10.32
C GLY A 148 -9.66 5.38 -11.02
N SER A 149 -10.72 5.97 -10.44
CA SER A 149 -11.27 7.25 -10.87
C SER A 149 -10.25 8.40 -10.70
N GLY A 150 -9.89 9.05 -11.80
CA GLY A 150 -9.10 10.27 -11.79
C GLY A 150 -9.88 11.51 -11.34
N PRO A 151 -9.20 12.67 -11.24
CA PRO A 151 -9.86 13.95 -11.08
C PRO A 151 -10.79 14.25 -12.25
N ALA A 152 -11.92 14.90 -11.96
CA ALA A 152 -12.84 15.43 -12.96
C ALA A 152 -12.76 16.95 -12.98
N LEU A 153 -12.60 17.52 -14.18
CA LEU A 153 -12.50 18.97 -14.39
C LEU A 153 -13.75 19.50 -15.09
N ALA A 154 -14.21 20.67 -14.65
CA ALA A 154 -15.19 21.51 -15.31
C ALA A 154 -14.76 22.98 -15.18
N GLU A 155 -15.42 23.89 -15.88
CA GLU A 155 -15.11 25.32 -15.79
C GLU A 155 -15.26 25.81 -14.33
N GLY A 156 -14.16 26.29 -13.75
CA GLY A 156 -14.10 26.78 -12.38
C GLY A 156 -14.26 25.72 -11.28
N MET A 157 -14.17 24.43 -11.62
CA MET A 157 -14.44 23.35 -10.66
C MET A 157 -13.59 22.11 -10.90
N MET A 158 -13.13 21.49 -9.81
CA MET A 158 -12.52 20.16 -9.83
C MET A 158 -13.22 19.26 -8.81
N ALA A 159 -13.47 18.01 -9.17
CA ALA A 159 -13.96 17.00 -8.24
C ALA A 159 -13.00 15.80 -8.20
N ILE A 160 -12.69 15.31 -7.00
CA ILE A 160 -11.88 14.11 -6.78
C ILE A 160 -12.61 13.15 -5.84
N ARG A 161 -12.46 11.86 -6.08
CA ARG A 161 -13.00 10.82 -5.21
C ARG A 161 -11.87 10.01 -4.60
N THR A 162 -11.86 9.95 -3.27
CA THR A 162 -11.07 8.98 -2.52
C THR A 162 -11.95 7.81 -2.10
N CYS A 163 -11.32 6.79 -1.53
CA CYS A 163 -12.08 5.74 -0.85
C CYS A 163 -12.96 6.33 0.29
N GLU A 164 -12.55 7.44 0.91
CA GLU A 164 -13.19 7.99 2.12
C GLU A 164 -14.22 9.08 1.81
N ALA A 165 -13.98 9.91 0.79
CA ALA A 165 -14.78 11.11 0.55
C ALA A 165 -14.81 11.53 -0.93
N LEU A 166 -15.76 12.41 -1.25
CA LEU A 166 -15.78 13.21 -2.47
C LEU A 166 -15.37 14.63 -2.10
N HIS A 167 -14.33 15.15 -2.74
CA HIS A 167 -13.89 16.54 -2.57
C HIS A 167 -14.24 17.32 -3.83
N VAL A 168 -14.76 18.53 -3.66
CA VAL A 168 -15.10 19.44 -4.75
C VAL A 168 -14.45 20.78 -4.45
N PHE A 169 -13.62 21.24 -5.38
CA PHE A 169 -12.91 22.51 -5.33
C PHE A 169 -13.56 23.50 -6.28
N ARG A 170 -13.55 24.77 -5.88
CA ARG A 170 -13.88 25.89 -6.75
C ARG A 170 -12.57 26.64 -7.05
N ALA A 171 -12.34 26.97 -8.32
CA ALA A 171 -11.25 27.83 -8.75
C ALA A 171 -11.57 29.31 -8.49
#